data_AF-A0A2P9GT62-F1
#
_entry.id   AF-A0A2P9GT62-F1
#
_cell.length_a   1.000
_cell.length_b   1.000
_cell.length_c   1.000
_cell.angle_alpha   90.00
_cell.angle_beta   90.00
_cell.angle_gamma   90.00
#
_symmetry.space_group_name_H-M   'P 1'
#
loop_
_entity.id
_entity.type
_entity.pdbx_description
1 polymer ?
#
loop_
_entity_poly.entity_id
_entity_poly.type
_entity_poly.pdbx_seq_one_letter_code
_entity_poly.pdbx_strand_id
1 'polypeptide(L)' 'MHDIEVSLSSTNVEHTLNFYKLVKYRTSIDEMKKFIYTFIKYYDTLKNDLYKEHETIFTEKMKNTQRSDM' A
#
# COMPACT_ATOMS: atom_id res chain seq x y z
N MET A 1 10.40 -5.08 4.67
CA MET A 1 9.42 -4.38 5.56
C MET A 1 9.78 -2.93 5.79
N HIS A 2 10.98 -2.57 6.29
CA HIS A 2 11.34 -1.16 6.48
C HIS A 2 11.30 -0.33 5.19
N ASP A 3 11.80 -0.86 4.07
CA ASP A 3 11.75 -0.15 2.78
C ASP A 3 10.31 0.08 2.28
N ILE A 4 9.41 -0.87 2.57
CA ILE A 4 7.99 -0.78 2.20
C ILE A 4 7.28 0.26 3.07
N GLU A 5 7.58 0.30 4.37
CA GLU A 5 7.03 1.27 5.31
C GLU A 5 7.48 2.69 5.00
N VAL A 6 8.76 2.88 4.66
CA VAL A 6 9.32 4.16 4.21
C VAL A 6 8.68 4.61 2.89
N SER A 7 8.56 3.71 1.92
CA SER A 7 7.89 3.98 0.64
C SER A 7 6.41 4.33 0.84
N LEU A 8 5.71 3.62 1.72
CA LEU A 8 4.32 3.91 2.05
C LEU A 8 4.15 5.29 2.69
N SER A 9 5.07 5.66 3.60
CA SER A 9 5.05 6.97 4.24
C SER A 9 5.24 8.10 3.22
N SER A 10 6.16 7.96 2.27
CA SER A 10 6.36 8.99 1.23
C SER A 10 5.16 9.08 0.31
N THR A 11 4.59 7.94 -0.12
CA THR A 11 3.37 7.88 -0.92
C THR A 11 2.17 8.52 -0.20
N ASN A 12 2.00 8.28 1.09
CA ASN A 12 0.93 8.90 1.89
C ASN A 12 1.04 10.44 1.91
N VAL A 13 2.26 10.97 2.08
CA VAL A 13 2.52 12.42 2.07
C VAL A 13 2.18 13.01 0.70
N GLU A 14 2.62 12.36 -0.38
CA GLU A 14 2.34 12.80 -1.74
C GLU A 14 0.83 12.83 -2.05
N HIS A 15 0.11 11.75 -1.74
CA HIS A 15 -1.33 11.69 -1.97
C HIS A 15 -2.10 12.71 -1.13
N THR A 16 -1.69 12.94 0.12
CA THR A 16 -2.30 13.96 0.97
C THR A 16 -2.11 15.35 0.37
N LEU A 17 -0.91 15.67 -0.11
CA LEU A 17 -0.62 16.92 -0.78
C LEU A 17 -1.44 17.09 -2.07
N ASN A 18 -1.57 16.02 -2.86
CA ASN A 18 -2.34 16.04 -4.10
C ASN A 18 -3.84 16.25 -3.82
N PHE A 19 -4.41 15.57 -2.84
CA PHE A 19 -5.79 15.80 -2.42
C PHE A 19 -6.01 17.24 -1.91
N TYR A 20 -5.08 17.75 -1.09
CA TYR A 20 -5.13 19.13 -0.62
C TYR A 20 -5.16 20.14 -1.77
N LYS A 21 -4.33 19.94 -2.82
CA LYS A 21 -4.35 20.79 -4.02
C LYS A 21 -5.72 20.74 -4.70
N LEU A 22 -6.31 19.55 -4.87
CA LEU A 22 -7.63 19.41 -5.49
C LEU A 22 -8.69 20.23 -4.74
N VAL A 23 -8.71 20.14 -3.42
CA VAL A 23 -9.64 20.89 -2.55
C VAL A 23 -9.35 22.40 -2.60
N LYS A 24 -8.08 22.79 -2.46
CA LYS A 24 -7.65 24.20 -2.44
C LYS A 24 -8.02 24.93 -3.74
N TYR A 25 -7.80 24.30 -4.88
CA TYR A 25 -8.05 24.90 -6.19
C TYR A 25 -9.49 24.69 -6.70
N ARG A 26 -10.39 24.15 -5.86
CA ARG A 26 -11.80 23.90 -6.19
C ARG A 26 -11.95 23.18 -7.54
N THR A 27 -11.13 22.15 -7.73
CA THR A 27 -11.25 21.25 -8.90
C THR A 27 -12.64 20.62 -8.96
N SER A 28 -12.98 20.07 -10.12
CA SER A 28 -14.31 19.51 -10.32
C SER A 28 -14.57 18.34 -9.36
N ILE A 29 -15.83 18.15 -8.96
CA ILE A 29 -16.24 17.01 -8.12
C ILE A 29 -15.87 15.67 -8.80
N ASP A 30 -15.90 15.63 -10.14
CA ASP A 30 -15.51 14.45 -10.90
C ASP A 30 -14.02 14.11 -10.74
N GLU A 31 -13.14 15.11 -10.82
CA GLU A 31 -11.71 14.93 -10.59
C GLU A 31 -11.42 14.49 -9.15
N MET A 32 -12.11 15.07 -8.15
CA MET A 32 -11.98 14.65 -6.76
C MET A 32 -12.42 13.19 -6.56
N LYS A 33 -13.55 12.79 -7.15
CA LYS A 33 -14.02 11.40 -7.12
C LYS A 33 -13.01 10.45 -7.77
N LYS A 34 -12.51 10.80 -8.97
CA LYS A 34 -11.52 10.01 -9.70
C LYS A 34 -10.23 9.82 -8.89
N PHE A 35 -9.77 10.88 -8.21
CA PHE A 35 -8.63 10.79 -7.30
C PHE A 35 -8.90 9.81 -6.16
N ILE A 36 -10.04 9.93 -5.47
CA ILE A 36 -10.42 9.03 -4.36
C ILE A 36 -10.49 7.57 -4.81
N TYR A 37 -11.13 7.29 -5.95
CA TYR A 37 -11.19 5.91 -6.48
C TYR A 37 -9.81 5.36 -6.83
N THR A 38 -8.92 6.18 -7.39
CA THR A 38 -7.55 5.79 -7.69
C THR A 38 -6.78 5.47 -6.41
N PHE A 39 -6.95 6.30 -5.38
CA PHE A 39 -6.36 6.11 -4.06
C PHE A 39 -6.84 4.78 -3.42
N ILE A 40 -8.15 4.53 -3.38
CA ILE A 40 -8.71 3.26 -2.84
C ILE A 40 -8.12 2.04 -3.56
N LYS A 41 -8.10 2.07 -4.90
CA LYS A 41 -7.57 0.97 -5.71
C LYS A 41 -6.09 0.68 -5.41
N TYR A 42 -5.29 1.72 -5.17
CA TYR A 42 -3.89 1.59 -4.80
C TYR A 42 -3.72 0.80 -3.49
N TYR A 43 -4.43 1.17 -2.41
CA TYR A 43 -4.30 0.46 -1.13
C TYR A 43 -4.88 -0.95 -1.15
N ASP A 44 -5.94 -1.19 -1.92
CA ASP A 44 -6.45 -2.56 -2.08
C ASP A 44 -5.42 -3.46 -2.77
N THR A 45 -4.69 -2.93 -3.74
CA THR A 45 -3.59 -3.65 -4.40
C THR A 45 -2.46 -3.90 -3.42
N LEU A 46 -1.99 -2.85 -2.74
CA LEU A 46 -0.91 -2.93 -1.76
C LEU A 46 -1.21 -3.94 -0.63
N LYS A 47 -2.44 -3.94 -0.11
CA LYS A 47 -2.88 -4.88 0.93
C LYS A 47 -2.73 -6.34 0.46
N ASN A 48 -3.12 -6.63 -0.77
CA ASN A 48 -3.04 -7.98 -1.33
C ASN A 48 -1.59 -8.41 -1.56
N ASP A 49 -0.74 -7.50 -2.03
CA ASP A 49 0.67 -7.78 -2.27
C ASP A 49 1.42 -8.02 -0.96
N LEU A 50 1.18 -7.18 0.05
CA LEU A 50 1.73 -7.37 1.41
C LEU A 50 1.29 -8.69 2.01
N TYR A 51 0.00 -9.05 1.89
CA TYR A 51 -0.50 -10.32 2.40
C TYR A 51 0.25 -11.51 1.78
N LYS A 52 0.42 -11.52 0.45
CA LYS A 52 1.13 -12.60 -0.27
C LYS A 52 2.61 -12.67 0.11
N GLU A 53 3.28 -11.53 0.24
CA GLU A 53 4.68 -11.47 0.65
C GLU A 53 4.85 -12.08 2.05
N HIS A 54 4.01 -11.68 3.00
CA HIS A 54 4.02 -12.22 4.36
C HIS A 54 3.68 -13.71 4.41
N GLU A 55 2.67 -14.16 3.67
CA GLU A 55 2.30 -15.57 3.56
C GLU A 55 3.46 -16.42 3.04
N THR A 56 4.18 -15.92 2.03
CA THR A 56 5.35 -16.58 1.44
C THR A 56 6.48 -16.71 2.47
N ILE A 57 6.86 -15.60 3.11
CA ILE A 57 7.91 -15.57 4.15
C ILE A 57 7.58 -16.53 5.29
N PHE A 58 6.32 -16.53 5.74
CA PHE A 58 5.89 -17.40 6.83
C PHE A 58 5.97 -18.88 6.44
N THR A 59 5.48 -19.23 5.24
CA THR A 59 5.52 -20.59 4.70
C THR A 59 6.95 -21.10 4.55
N GLU A 60 7.88 -20.28 4.06
CA GLU A 60 9.29 -20.63 3.95
C GLU A 60 9.93 -20.87 5.32
N LYS A 61 9.65 -20.00 6.31
CA LYS A 61 10.14 -20.18 7.68
C LYS A 61 9.64 -21.48 8.31
N MET A 62 8.37 -21.83 8.12
CA MET A 62 7.82 -23.10 8.61
C MET A 62 8.52 -24.31 8.00
N LYS A 63 8.72 -24.32 6.67
CA LYS A 63 9.43 -25.41 5.98
C LYS A 63 10.87 -25.57 6.47
N ASN A 64 11.58 -24.47 6.67
CA ASN A 64 12.96 -24.49 7.16
C ASN A 64 13.04 -25.02 8.60
N THR A 65 12.07 -24.69 9.46
CA THR A 65 12.00 -25.19 10.84
C THR A 65 11.78 -26.71 10.86
N GLN A 66 10.81 -27.22 10.09
CA GLN A 66 10.56 -28.67 9.98
C GLN A 66 11.77 -29.47 9.46
N ARG A 67 12.61 -28.85 8.63
CA ARG A 67 13.84 -29.47 8.12
C ARG A 67 14.99 -29.46 9.14
N SER A 68 14.98 -28.54 10.09
CA SER A 68 15.96 -28.49 11.19
C SER A 68 15.57 -29.41 12.36
N ASP A 69 14.29 -29.74 12.51
CA ASP A 69 13.77 -30.69 13.51
C ASP A 69 13.88 -32.17 13.06
N MET A 70 14.29 -32.42 11.82
CA MET A 70 14.52 -33.75 11.22
C MET A 70 16.00 -34.08 11.12
#